data_AF-A0A2G9TAL9-F1
#
_entry.id   AF-A0A2G9TAL9-F1
#
_cell.length_a   1.000
_cell.length_b   1.000
_cell.length_c   1.000
_cell.angle_alpha   90.00
_cell.angle_beta   90.00
_cell.angle_gamma   90.00
#
_symmetry.space_group_name_H-M   'P 1'
#
loop_
_entity.id
_entity.type
_entity.pdbx_description
1 polymer ?
#
loop_
_entity_poly.entity_id
_entity_poly.type
_entity_poly.pdbx_seq_one_letter_code
_entity_poly.pdbx_strand_id
1 'polypeptide(L)'
;VALVKNPCEDHVCGWGKECVVGKKGEPHCECISKCPELDGDPMDKVCANNNETFVSLCDLYRERCLCKKGSKHCAKKSHAKVHLEYLGECKQLEECTDELMAQFPERMA
;
A
#
# COMPACT_ATOMS: atom_id res chain seq x y z
N VAL A 1 8.98 -39.16 0.76
CA VAL A 1 9.31 -37.84 1.35
C VAL A 1 7.99 -37.14 1.60
N ALA A 2 7.61 -36.88 2.85
CA ALA A 2 6.43 -36.06 3.12
C ALA A 2 6.73 -34.64 2.66
N LEU A 3 6.01 -34.15 1.64
CA LEU A 3 6.08 -32.75 1.23
C LEU A 3 5.46 -31.93 2.35
N VAL A 4 6.30 -31.32 3.18
CA VAL A 4 5.85 -30.35 4.18
C VAL A 4 5.40 -29.12 3.39
N LYS A 5 4.08 -28.98 3.22
CA LYS A 5 3.47 -27.84 2.54
C LYS A 5 3.89 -26.56 3.26
N ASN A 6 4.33 -25.54 2.52
CA ASN A 6 4.69 -24.26 3.15
C ASN A 6 3.42 -23.64 3.76
N PRO A 7 3.40 -23.35 5.08
CA PRO A 7 2.21 -22.78 5.74
C PRO A 7 1.75 -21.44 5.15
N CYS A 8 2.63 -20.73 4.43
CA CYS A 8 2.33 -19.48 3.77
C CYS A 8 1.78 -19.61 2.33
N GLU A 9 1.78 -20.80 1.73
CA GLU A 9 1.32 -20.98 0.33
C GLU A 9 -0.13 -20.51 0.11
N ASP A 10 -1.03 -20.86 1.02
CA ASP A 10 -2.46 -20.52 0.91
C ASP A 10 -2.87 -19.40 1.89
N HIS A 11 -1.91 -18.79 2.59
CA HIS A 11 -2.18 -17.80 3.63
C HIS A 11 -2.06 -16.37 3.09
N VAL A 12 -3.20 -15.79 2.70
CA VAL A 12 -3.25 -14.44 2.14
C VAL A 12 -3.19 -13.38 3.23
N CYS A 13 -2.17 -12.52 3.18
CA CYS A 13 -2.04 -11.38 4.07
C CYS A 13 -2.71 -10.12 3.51
N GLY A 14 -3.16 -9.25 4.41
CA GLY A 14 -3.69 -7.93 4.04
C GLY A 14 -2.62 -7.01 3.44
N TRP A 15 -3.06 -5.89 2.90
CA TRP A 15 -2.22 -4.97 2.14
C TRP A 15 -1.07 -4.39 2.97
N GLY A 16 0.15 -4.41 2.40
CA GLY A 16 1.37 -3.97 3.08
C GLY A 16 1.95 -5.00 4.06
N LYS A 17 1.44 -6.24 4.02
CA LYS A 17 1.93 -7.35 4.83
C LYS A 17 2.34 -8.54 3.97
N GLU A 18 3.30 -9.31 4.47
CA GLU A 18 3.76 -10.57 3.90
C GLU A 18 3.61 -11.71 4.91
N CYS A 19 3.48 -12.93 4.40
CA CYS A 19 3.40 -14.11 5.26
C CYS A 19 4.80 -14.55 5.69
N VAL A 20 4.96 -14.77 7.00
CA VAL A 20 6.18 -15.32 7.61
C VAL A 20 5.83 -16.53 8.45
N VAL A 21 6.69 -17.56 8.42
CA VAL A 21 6.49 -18.78 9.21
C VAL A 21 7.09 -18.57 10.60
N GLY A 22 6.25 -18.70 11.63
CA GLY A 22 6.65 -18.60 13.04
C GLY A 22 7.49 -19.79 13.50
N LYS A 23 7.99 -19.70 14.74
CA LYS A 23 8.87 -20.73 15.33
C LYS A 23 8.18 -22.08 15.52
N LYS A 24 6.85 -22.14 15.55
CA LYS A 24 6.07 -23.36 15.70
C LYS A 24 5.51 -23.86 14.37
N GLY A 25 5.97 -23.30 13.24
CA GLY A 25 5.52 -23.69 11.90
C GLY A 25 4.17 -23.10 11.49
N GLU A 26 3.69 -22.09 12.19
CA GLU A 26 2.42 -21.42 11.95
C GLU A 26 2.60 -20.14 11.10
N PRO A 27 1.68 -19.84 10.15
CA PRO A 27 1.79 -18.64 9.32
C PRO A 27 1.35 -17.38 10.09
N HIS A 28 2.10 -16.28 9.94
CA HIS A 28 1.79 -14.97 10.50
C HIS A 28 1.92 -13.88 9.44
N CYS A 29 1.16 -12.79 9.57
CA CYS A 29 1.29 -11.63 8.68
C CYS A 29 2.10 -10.51 9.33
N GLU A 30 3.30 -10.30 8.81
CA GLU A 30 4.17 -9.19 9.20
C GLU A 30 4.18 -8.08 8.15
N CYS A 31 4.60 -6.87 8.52
CA CYS A 31 4.75 -5.81 7.51
C CYS A 31 5.84 -6.21 6.52
N ILE A 32 5.64 -5.89 5.23
CA ILE A 32 6.61 -6.18 4.18
C ILE A 32 8.00 -5.66 4.59
N SER A 33 8.99 -6.54 4.56
CA SER A 33 10.36 -6.23 4.97
C SER A 33 11.04 -5.28 3.98
N LYS A 34 11.01 -5.62 2.68
CA LYS A 34 11.59 -4.85 1.58
C LYS A 34 10.66 -4.86 0.36
N CYS A 35 10.46 -3.70 -0.26
CA CYS A 35 9.75 -3.59 -1.53
C CYS A 35 10.66 -3.94 -2.72
N PRO A 36 10.10 -4.41 -3.85
CA PRO A 36 10.88 -4.68 -5.05
C PRO A 36 11.67 -3.45 -5.50
N GLU A 37 12.83 -3.70 -6.13
CA GLU A 37 13.60 -2.64 -6.77
C GLU A 37 12.93 -2.28 -8.09
N LEU A 38 12.77 -0.99 -8.33
CA LEU A 38 12.09 -0.43 -9.49
C LEU A 38 13.14 0.14 -10.44
N ASP A 39 12.84 0.15 -11.74
CA ASP A 39 13.71 0.69 -12.78
C ASP A 39 13.65 2.23 -12.88
N GLY A 40 12.79 2.85 -12.08
CA GLY A 40 12.64 4.30 -11.99
C GLY A 40 11.52 4.86 -12.87
N ASP A 41 10.62 4.01 -13.40
CA ASP A 41 9.43 4.46 -14.11
C ASP A 41 8.59 5.42 -13.23
N PRO A 42 8.33 6.67 -13.68
CA PRO A 42 7.43 7.57 -12.98
C PRO A 42 6.02 7.01 -12.71
N MET A 43 5.57 6.03 -13.50
CA MET A 43 4.27 5.37 -13.34
C MET A 43 4.21 4.39 -12.16
N ASP A 44 5.36 3.97 -11.63
CA ASP A 44 5.42 3.14 -10.43
C ASP A 44 5.04 3.94 -9.17
N LYS A 45 5.28 5.26 -9.20
CA LYS A 45 4.95 6.16 -8.09
C LYS A 45 3.46 6.19 -7.84
N VAL A 46 3.09 6.56 -6.64
CA VAL A 46 1.67 6.70 -6.25
C VAL A 46 1.46 7.94 -5.38
N CYS A 47 0.31 8.58 -5.53
CA CYS A 47 -0.11 9.65 -4.66
C CYS A 47 -1.02 9.10 -3.56
N ALA A 48 -0.70 9.43 -2.31
CA ALA A 48 -1.53 9.10 -1.17
C ALA A 48 -2.55 10.21 -0.87
N ASN A 49 -3.60 9.86 -0.12
CA ASN A 49 -4.67 10.77 0.29
C ASN A 49 -4.23 11.95 1.20
N ASN A 50 -2.96 12.00 1.62
CA ASN A 50 -2.34 13.12 2.31
C ASN A 50 -1.46 13.98 1.38
N ASN A 51 -1.61 13.83 0.05
CA ASN A 51 -0.85 14.53 -0.98
C ASN A 51 0.67 14.28 -0.91
N GLU A 52 1.08 13.12 -0.38
CA GLU A 52 2.48 12.69 -0.38
C GLU A 52 2.69 11.63 -1.47
N THR A 53 3.75 11.79 -2.26
CA THR A 53 4.13 10.82 -3.30
C THR A 53 5.00 9.74 -2.71
N PHE A 54 4.59 8.49 -2.88
CA PHE A 54 5.38 7.31 -2.56
C PHE A 54 6.03 6.76 -3.83
N VAL A 55 7.20 6.15 -3.66
CA VAL A 55 7.95 5.56 -4.79
C VAL A 55 7.25 4.35 -5.40
N SER A 56 6.40 3.66 -4.63
CA SER A 56 5.55 2.58 -5.13
C SER A 56 4.31 2.34 -4.27
N LEU A 57 3.37 1.58 -4.82
CA LEU A 57 2.23 1.05 -4.08
C LEU A 57 2.67 0.17 -2.90
N CYS A 58 3.76 -0.59 -3.05
CA CYS A 58 4.32 -1.41 -1.98
C CYS A 58 4.78 -0.52 -0.82
N ASP A 59 5.52 0.55 -1.11
CA ASP A 59 6.09 1.45 -0.10
C ASP A 59 5.00 2.19 0.67
N LEU A 60 3.94 2.64 -0.02
CA LEU A 60 2.77 3.27 0.61
C LEU A 60 2.14 2.33 1.66
N TYR A 61 1.90 1.07 1.30
CA TYR A 61 1.23 0.15 2.22
C TYR A 61 2.14 -0.44 3.28
N ARG A 62 3.43 -0.62 2.97
CA ARG A 62 4.45 -0.98 3.93
C ARG A 62 4.56 0.09 5.01
N GLU A 63 4.68 1.36 4.63
CA GLU A 63 4.73 2.49 5.55
C GLU A 63 3.49 2.54 6.44
N ARG A 64 2.30 2.41 5.84
CA ARG A 64 1.04 2.32 6.58
C ARG A 64 1.04 1.20 7.61
N CYS A 65 1.54 0.02 7.23
CA CYS A 65 1.62 -1.13 8.13
C CYS A 65 2.56 -0.84 9.30
N LEU A 66 3.77 -0.35 9.02
CA LEU A 66 4.78 -0.01 10.02
C LEU A 66 4.26 1.03 11.01
N CYS A 67 3.60 2.08 10.52
CA CYS A 67 3.03 3.13 11.34
C CYS A 67 1.83 2.67 12.17
N LYS A 68 0.97 1.79 11.64
CA LYS A 68 -0.11 1.16 12.43
C LYS A 68 0.45 0.31 13.58
N LYS A 69 1.59 -0.37 13.37
CA LYS A 69 2.27 -1.16 14.41
C LYS A 69 3.11 -0.31 15.38
N GLY A 70 3.23 1.01 15.17
CA GLY A 70 4.11 1.86 15.97
C GLY A 70 5.59 1.49 15.84
N SER A 71 5.99 0.96 14.68
CA SER A 71 7.38 0.58 14.40
C SER A 71 8.30 1.79 14.40
N LYS A 72 9.56 1.60 14.82
CA LYS A 72 10.62 2.62 14.71
C LYS A 72 10.93 2.99 13.26
N HIS A 73 10.58 2.12 12.31
CA HIS A 73 10.75 2.35 10.87
C HIS A 73 9.61 3.15 10.25
N CYS A 74 8.61 3.56 11.03
CA CYS A 74 7.58 4.49 10.59
C CYS A 74 8.17 5.90 10.47
N ALA A 75 8.01 6.55 9.32
CA ALA A 75 8.48 7.92 9.13
C ALA A 75 7.56 8.93 9.83
N LYS A 76 6.24 8.79 9.69
CA LYS A 76 5.25 9.69 10.32
C LYS A 76 4.07 8.92 10.89
N LYS A 77 3.70 9.20 12.14
CA LYS A 77 2.54 8.56 12.80
C LYS A 77 1.23 8.77 12.02
N SER A 78 1.09 9.87 11.26
CA SER A 78 -0.04 10.13 10.36
C SER A 78 -0.18 9.08 9.25
N HIS A 79 0.93 8.45 8.82
CA HIS A 79 0.91 7.41 7.80
C HIS A 79 0.18 6.14 8.22
N ALA A 80 -0.18 5.98 9.50
CA ALA A 80 -1.06 4.88 9.93
C ALA A 80 -2.43 4.89 9.22
N LYS A 81 -2.85 6.01 8.62
CA LYS A 81 -4.13 6.17 7.92
C LYS A 81 -4.01 6.45 6.42
N VAL A 82 -2.80 6.47 5.86
CA VAL A 82 -2.63 6.73 4.42
C VAL A 82 -3.21 5.61 3.58
N HIS A 83 -3.72 5.93 2.41
CA HIS A 83 -4.14 4.99 1.39
C HIS A 83 -3.91 5.60 0.01
N LEU A 84 -3.94 4.76 -1.02
CA LEU A 84 -3.82 5.20 -2.40
C LEU A 84 -4.96 6.16 -2.74
N GLU A 85 -4.62 7.34 -3.26
CA GLU A 85 -5.56 8.27 -3.89
C GLU A 85 -5.61 7.99 -5.41
N TYR A 86 -4.44 8.00 -6.06
CA TYR A 86 -4.29 7.66 -7.48
C TYR A 86 -2.86 7.21 -7.83
N LEU A 87 -2.73 6.57 -8.99
CA LEU A 87 -1.46 6.12 -9.56
C LEU A 87 -0.70 7.30 -10.20
N GLY A 88 0.63 7.27 -10.09
CA GLY A 88 1.54 8.36 -10.48
C GLY A 88 1.90 9.29 -9.33
N GLU A 89 2.73 10.29 -9.62
CA GLU A 89 3.11 11.32 -8.66
C GLU A 89 1.95 12.27 -8.31
N CYS A 90 2.01 12.87 -7.12
CA CYS A 90 1.01 13.84 -6.71
C CYS A 90 1.03 15.09 -7.59
N LYS A 91 -0.15 15.50 -8.03
CA LYS A 91 -0.43 16.66 -8.87
C LYS A 91 -1.42 17.56 -8.16
N GLN A 92 -1.42 18.83 -8.56
CA GLN A 92 -2.47 19.75 -8.17
C GLN A 92 -3.78 19.34 -8.86
N LEU A 93 -4.75 18.88 -8.07
CA LEU A 93 -6.08 18.56 -8.56
C LEU A 93 -6.94 19.83 -8.56
N GLU A 94 -7.68 20.04 -9.65
CA GLU A 94 -8.68 21.10 -9.71
C GLU A 94 -9.87 20.76 -8.80
N GLU A 95 -10.46 21.79 -8.19
CA GLU A 95 -11.66 21.59 -7.39
C GLU A 95 -12.82 21.16 -8.28
N CYS A 96 -13.56 20.15 -7.83
CA CYS A 96 -14.75 19.71 -8.55
C CYS A 96 -15.91 20.67 -8.26
N THR A 97 -16.33 21.43 -9.26
CA THR A 97 -17.48 22.34 -9.14
C THR A 97 -18.80 21.58 -9.08
N ASP A 98 -19.85 22.21 -8.53
CA ASP A 98 -21.18 21.61 -8.46
C ASP A 98 -21.71 21.23 -9.86
N GLU A 99 -21.37 22.00 -10.89
CA GLU A 99 -21.71 21.71 -12.29
C GLU A 99 -20.99 20.45 -12.81
N LEU A 100 -19.69 20.31 -12.53
CA LEU A 100 -18.92 19.13 -12.89
C LEU A 100 -19.42 17.88 -12.14
N MET A 101 -19.75 18.03 -10.85
CA MET A 101 -20.33 16.96 -10.04
C MET A 101 -21.70 16.52 -10.56
N ALA A 102 -22.55 17.44 -10.98
CA ALA A 102 -23.86 17.12 -11.55
C ALA A 102 -23.75 16.36 -12.88
N GLN A 103 -22.74 16.66 -13.70
CA GLN A 103 -22.50 15.99 -14.99
C GLN A 103 -21.75 14.66 -14.86
N PHE A 104 -21.07 14.41 -13.74
CA PHE A 104 -20.20 13.24 -13.56
C PHE A 104 -20.89 11.90 -13.85
N PRO A 105 -22.12 11.63 -13.35
CA PRO A 105 -22.79 10.34 -13.58
C PRO A 105 -23.07 10.06 -15.05
N GLU A 106 -23.37 11.08 -15.85
CA GLU A 106 -23.67 10.91 -17.28
C GLU A 106 -22.39 10.70 -18.09
N ARG A 107 -21.29 11.37 -17.72
CA ARG A 107 -20.02 11.32 -18.45
C ARG A 107 -19.22 10.04 -18.18
N MET A 108 -19.49 9.38 -17.04
CA MET A 108 -18.77 8.19 -16.58
C MET A 108 -19.65 6.92 -16.57
N ALA A 109 -20.84 6.99 -17.17
CA ALA A 109 -21.77 5.86 -17.30
C ALA A 109 -21.26 4.75 -18.22
#